data_AF-S0JEH6-F1
#
_entry.id   AF-S0JEH6-F1
#
_cell.length_a   1.000
_cell.length_b   1.000
_cell.length_c   1.000
_cell.angle_alpha   90.00
_cell.angle_beta   90.00
_cell.angle_gamma   90.00
#
_symmetry.space_group_name_H-M   'P 1'
#
loop_
_entity.id
_entity.type
_entity.pdbx_description
1 polymer ?
#
loop_
_entity_poly.entity_id
_entity_poly.type
_entity_poly.pdbx_seq_one_letter_code
_entity_poly.pdbx_strand_id
1 'polypeptide(L)'
;MEMTANVELTKEKNLMELLDLLRKNNMKEAANSIFEMAAYVDVMEKKMDSVLDELTTVKNQLHKMEEREAEKGLKQSLKRAVNKLEQDCKAMKEKLFEVKTEIKAKAGEIVTAAKQKGKAALNKVAEFLGIKKKLEGIRQNVQESIADVDKSIGKIDAFGTGMREAGQKIANTFRTFADKPEKEYGEKKFSKTELIKKPFQAKRKLLSGILNCADAAIEKTEQLAADVKKYQTDKAERETGSVESMEAVNPVELAVVAEPEFQYGAEAFEAHQQETTKVMATDKATKKEPVKNGKSR
;
A
#
# COMPACT_ATOMS: atom_id res chain seq x y z
N MET A 1 22.16 -19.79 8.47
CA MET A 1 21.52 -18.67 7.77
C MET A 1 21.58 -17.49 8.70
N GLU A 2 22.29 -16.43 8.30
CA GLU A 2 22.38 -15.19 9.08
C GLU A 2 20.96 -14.61 9.23
N MET A 3 20.49 -14.49 10.47
CA MET A 3 19.29 -13.73 10.78
C MET A 3 19.61 -12.26 10.54
N THR A 4 19.48 -11.80 9.29
CA THR A 4 19.43 -10.37 9.00
C THR A 4 18.40 -9.76 9.94
N ALA A 5 18.84 -8.79 10.76
CA ALA A 5 18.03 -8.16 11.78
C ALA A 5 16.60 -7.92 11.28
N ASN A 6 15.61 -8.25 12.12
CA ASN A 6 14.20 -8.12 11.78
C ASN A 6 13.80 -6.63 11.73
N VAL A 7 14.31 -5.94 10.71
CA VAL A 7 14.09 -4.52 10.48
C VAL A 7 12.70 -4.37 9.88
N GLU A 8 11.84 -3.67 10.61
CA GLU A 8 10.54 -3.17 10.16
C GLU A 8 10.69 -2.55 8.76
N LEU A 9 9.81 -2.92 7.84
CA LEU A 9 9.85 -2.38 6.47
C LEU A 9 9.79 -0.85 6.49
N THR A 10 8.98 -0.29 7.38
CA THR A 10 8.83 1.16 7.58
C THR A 10 10.10 1.90 8.01
N LYS A 11 11.14 1.18 8.43
CA LYS A 11 12.47 1.73 8.79
C LYS A 11 13.56 1.33 7.81
N GLU A 12 13.22 0.60 6.76
CA GLU A 12 14.19 0.09 5.81
C GLU A 12 14.69 1.24 4.91
N LYS A 13 16.01 1.28 4.72
CA LYS A 13 16.71 2.40 4.08
C LYS A 13 16.29 2.61 2.64
N ASN A 14 16.24 1.54 1.84
CA ASN A 14 15.87 1.63 0.42
C ASN A 14 14.39 2.05 0.26
N LEU A 15 13.51 1.57 1.13
CA LEU A 15 12.11 1.99 1.14
C LEU A 15 11.98 3.47 1.45
N MET A 16 12.64 3.96 2.52
CA MET A 16 12.59 5.38 2.88
C MET A 16 13.17 6.27 1.78
N GLU A 17 14.27 5.84 1.15
CA GLU A 17 14.84 6.56 0.02
C GLU A 17 13.89 6.58 -1.20
N LEU A 18 13.20 5.48 -1.50
CA LEU A 18 12.18 5.43 -2.55
C LEU A 18 11.03 6.42 -2.27
N LEU A 19 10.55 6.45 -1.03
CA LEU A 19 9.46 7.36 -0.63
C LEU A 19 9.84 8.83 -0.82
N ASP A 20 11.06 9.20 -0.47
CA ASP A 20 11.56 10.57 -0.66
C ASP A 20 11.72 10.92 -2.14
N LEU A 21 12.22 9.98 -2.96
CA LEU A 21 12.30 10.18 -4.41
C LEU A 21 10.91 10.38 -5.03
N LEU A 22 9.91 9.59 -4.64
CA LEU A 22 8.54 9.73 -5.14
C LEU A 22 7.91 11.07 -4.74
N ARG A 23 8.08 11.49 -3.48
CA ARG A 23 7.59 12.79 -2.99
C ARG A 23 8.20 13.97 -3.75
N LYS A 24 9.51 13.92 -4.04
CA LYS A 24 10.21 14.95 -4.81
C LYS A 24 9.77 15.02 -6.28
N ASN A 25 9.14 13.97 -6.81
CA ASN A 25 8.74 13.87 -8.21
C ASN A 25 7.22 14.00 -8.43
N ASN A 26 6.50 14.61 -7.47
CA ASN A 26 5.04 14.80 -7.50
C ASN A 26 4.24 13.48 -7.48
N MET A 27 4.79 12.41 -6.91
CA MET A 27 4.12 11.11 -6.75
C MET A 27 3.83 10.85 -5.26
N LYS A 28 3.16 11.80 -4.58
CA LYS A 28 2.95 11.76 -3.12
C LYS A 28 1.98 10.64 -2.71
N GLU A 29 0.95 10.43 -3.50
CA GLU A 29 -0.10 9.42 -3.30
C GLU A 29 0.50 8.02 -3.43
N ALA A 30 1.30 7.78 -4.47
CA ALA A 30 2.04 6.53 -4.65
C ALA A 30 3.01 6.26 -3.48
N ALA A 31 3.72 7.28 -2.98
CA ALA A 31 4.57 7.15 -1.82
C ALA A 31 3.76 6.76 -0.56
N ASN A 32 2.62 7.39 -0.32
CA ASN A 32 1.77 7.07 0.82
C ASN A 32 1.22 5.64 0.73
N SER A 33 0.75 5.22 -0.45
CA SER A 33 0.29 3.86 -0.70
C SER A 33 1.37 2.81 -0.41
N ILE A 34 2.62 3.06 -0.82
CA ILE A 34 3.75 2.15 -0.53
C ILE A 34 4.07 2.12 0.97
N PHE A 35 4.10 3.28 1.63
CA PHE A 35 4.40 3.36 3.06
C PHE A 35 3.32 2.67 3.90
N GLU A 36 2.05 2.92 3.63
CA GLU A 36 0.93 2.31 4.35
C GLU A 36 0.89 0.79 4.14
N MET A 37 1.11 0.31 2.90
CA MET A 37 1.27 -1.12 2.63
C MET A 37 2.38 -1.73 3.50
N ALA A 38 3.56 -1.10 3.54
CA ALA A 38 4.68 -1.58 4.36
C ALA A 38 4.33 -1.59 5.87
N ALA A 39 3.64 -0.56 6.35
CA ALA A 39 3.17 -0.48 7.74
C ALA A 39 2.18 -1.60 8.07
N TYR A 40 1.21 -1.89 7.18
CA TYR A 40 0.29 -3.00 7.38
C TYR A 40 1.01 -4.36 7.41
N VAL A 41 2.02 -4.56 6.56
CA VAL A 41 2.86 -5.76 6.57
C VAL A 41 3.63 -5.90 7.89
N ASP A 42 4.18 -4.82 8.44
CA ASP A 42 4.83 -4.83 9.76
C ASP A 42 3.82 -5.14 10.89
N VAL A 43 2.61 -4.60 10.83
CA VAL A 43 1.54 -4.88 11.81
C VAL A 43 1.08 -6.33 11.72
N MET A 44 0.96 -6.89 10.52
CA MET A 44 0.64 -8.31 10.33
C MET A 44 1.66 -9.22 11.01
N GLU A 45 2.95 -8.93 10.86
CA GLU A 45 4.00 -9.73 11.51
C GLU A 45 3.86 -9.71 13.02
N LYS A 46 3.74 -8.53 13.63
CA LYS A 46 3.59 -8.38 15.09
C LYS A 46 2.35 -9.13 15.62
N LYS A 47 1.25 -9.10 14.87
CA LYS A 47 0.03 -9.84 15.22
C LYS A 47 0.23 -11.35 15.07
N MET A 48 0.97 -11.83 14.06
CA MET A 48 1.30 -13.26 13.93
C MET A 48 2.18 -13.73 15.09
N ASP A 49 3.15 -12.93 15.52
CA ASP A 49 3.94 -13.23 16.72
C ASP A 49 3.06 -13.31 17.97
N SER A 50 2.14 -12.37 18.12
CA SER A 50 1.16 -12.39 19.22
C SER A 50 0.28 -13.66 19.17
N VAL A 51 -0.11 -14.14 17.99
CA VAL A 51 -0.87 -15.39 17.84
C VAL A 51 -0.04 -16.59 18.31
N LEU A 52 1.24 -16.66 17.95
CA LEU A 52 2.16 -17.73 18.36
C LEU A 52 2.40 -17.73 19.88
N ASP A 53 2.59 -16.57 20.47
CA ASP A 53 2.76 -16.43 21.93
C ASP A 53 1.50 -16.90 22.66
N GLU A 54 0.33 -16.46 22.22
CA GLU A 54 -0.94 -16.92 22.76
C GLU A 54 -1.15 -18.43 22.54
N LEU A 55 -0.57 -19.04 21.50
CA LEU A 55 -0.69 -20.49 21.25
C LEU A 55 0.03 -21.29 22.31
N THR A 56 1.17 -20.80 22.76
CA THR A 56 1.92 -21.37 23.88
C THR A 56 1.09 -21.36 25.16
N THR A 57 0.40 -20.25 25.45
CA THR A 57 -0.51 -20.14 26.60
C THR A 57 -1.64 -21.18 26.53
N VAL A 58 -2.28 -21.34 25.36
CA VAL A 58 -3.35 -22.33 25.18
C VAL A 58 -2.85 -23.75 25.34
N LYS A 59 -1.67 -24.09 24.81
CA LYS A 59 -1.08 -25.42 25.01
C LYS A 59 -0.89 -25.72 26.49
N ASN A 60 -0.40 -24.75 27.26
CA ASN A 60 -0.21 -24.90 28.70
C ASN A 60 -1.56 -25.08 29.43
N GLN A 61 -2.59 -24.34 29.04
CA GLN A 61 -3.95 -24.49 29.60
C GLN A 61 -4.57 -25.84 29.26
N LEU A 62 -4.43 -26.31 28.01
CA LEU A 62 -4.87 -27.64 27.59
C LEU A 62 -4.13 -28.75 28.32
N HIS A 63 -2.85 -28.56 28.66
CA HIS A 63 -2.08 -29.54 29.42
C HIS A 63 -2.56 -29.67 30.87
N LYS A 64 -2.93 -28.53 31.50
CA LYS A 64 -3.46 -28.46 32.88
C LYS A 64 -4.92 -28.94 33.00
N MET A 65 -5.61 -29.16 31.89
CA MET A 65 -6.97 -29.68 31.88
C MET A 65 -6.97 -31.15 32.34
N GLU A 66 -7.79 -31.44 33.37
CA GLU A 66 -7.92 -32.78 33.96
C GLU A 66 -8.22 -33.83 32.88
N GLU A 67 -7.53 -34.97 32.92
CA GLU A 67 -7.83 -36.11 32.03
C GLU A 67 -8.99 -36.91 32.58
N ARG A 68 -10.18 -36.31 32.55
CA ARG A 68 -11.42 -37.09 32.67
C ARG A 68 -11.66 -37.80 31.34
N GLU A 69 -12.07 -39.07 31.37
CA GLU A 69 -12.41 -39.81 30.14
C GLU A 69 -13.46 -39.07 29.28
N ALA A 70 -14.41 -38.38 29.92
CA ALA A 70 -15.40 -37.54 29.25
C ALA A 70 -14.79 -36.32 28.51
N GLU A 71 -13.60 -35.85 28.91
CA GLU A 71 -12.94 -34.65 28.37
C GLU A 71 -11.79 -34.98 27.40
N LYS A 72 -11.33 -36.24 27.38
CA LYS A 72 -10.20 -36.72 26.58
C LYS A 72 -10.35 -36.47 25.09
N GLY A 73 -11.54 -36.76 24.55
CA GLY A 73 -11.86 -36.53 23.13
C GLY A 73 -11.81 -35.04 22.74
N LEU A 74 -12.37 -34.17 23.60
CA LEU A 74 -12.31 -32.72 23.39
C LEU A 74 -10.86 -32.23 23.48
N LYS A 75 -10.12 -32.60 24.52
CA LYS A 75 -8.72 -32.22 24.73
C LYS A 75 -7.85 -32.58 23.52
N GLN A 76 -8.00 -33.79 22.98
CA GLN A 76 -7.26 -34.23 21.78
C GLN A 76 -7.65 -33.42 20.54
N SER A 77 -8.95 -33.18 20.33
CA SER A 77 -9.45 -32.34 19.22
C SER A 77 -8.89 -30.91 19.30
N LEU A 78 -8.87 -30.30 20.49
CA LEU A 78 -8.32 -28.96 20.70
C LEU A 78 -6.81 -28.93 20.53
N LYS A 79 -6.07 -29.94 21.00
CA LYS A 79 -4.63 -30.04 20.79
C LYS A 79 -4.28 -30.12 19.30
N ARG A 80 -5.06 -30.87 18.50
CA ARG A 80 -4.91 -30.91 17.04
C ARG A 80 -5.18 -29.55 16.41
N ALA A 81 -6.27 -28.88 16.80
CA ALA A 81 -6.61 -27.55 16.29
C ALA A 81 -5.54 -26.51 16.60
N VAL A 82 -5.00 -26.51 17.82
CA VAL A 82 -3.92 -25.61 18.25
C VAL A 82 -2.62 -25.88 17.49
N ASN A 83 -2.24 -27.14 17.31
CA ASN A 83 -1.05 -27.50 16.54
C ASN A 83 -1.19 -27.13 15.06
N LYS A 84 -2.37 -27.35 14.47
CA LYS A 84 -2.64 -26.95 13.09
C LYS A 84 -2.52 -25.44 12.94
N LEU A 85 -3.19 -24.67 13.81
CA LEU A 85 -3.14 -23.21 13.78
C LEU A 85 -1.72 -22.66 13.97
N GLU A 86 -0.88 -23.33 14.77
CA GLU A 86 0.54 -22.97 14.89
C GLU A 86 1.31 -23.19 13.58
N GLN A 87 1.08 -24.31 12.91
CA GLN A 87 1.70 -24.59 11.61
C GLN A 87 1.25 -23.58 10.56
N ASP A 88 -0.06 -23.30 10.51
CA ASP A 88 -0.63 -22.30 9.59
C ASP A 88 -0.05 -20.91 9.86
N CYS A 89 0.10 -20.52 11.14
CA CYS A 89 0.69 -19.24 11.51
C CYS A 89 2.18 -19.13 11.14
N LYS A 90 2.96 -20.22 11.31
CA LYS A 90 4.36 -20.26 10.85
C LYS A 90 4.47 -20.15 9.33
N ALA A 91 3.66 -20.90 8.60
CA ALA A 91 3.64 -20.83 7.13
C ALA A 91 3.21 -19.44 6.63
N MET A 92 2.24 -18.80 7.29
CA MET A 92 1.87 -17.41 6.99
C MET A 92 3.01 -16.43 7.26
N LYS A 93 3.78 -16.63 8.33
CA LYS A 93 4.96 -15.81 8.66
C LYS A 93 6.07 -15.95 7.61
N GLU A 94 6.30 -17.16 7.10
CA GLU A 94 7.24 -17.40 5.99
C GLU A 94 6.81 -16.65 4.72
N LYS A 95 5.54 -16.77 4.32
CA LYS A 95 5.00 -15.99 3.18
C LYS A 95 5.10 -14.49 3.40
N LEU A 96 4.89 -14.01 4.63
CA LEU A 96 5.02 -12.60 4.97
C LEU A 96 6.48 -12.14 4.86
N PHE A 97 7.44 -12.99 5.25
CA PHE A 97 8.86 -12.71 5.08
C PHE A 97 9.23 -12.61 3.60
N GLU A 98 8.71 -13.48 2.74
CA GLU A 98 8.88 -13.37 1.28
C GLU A 98 8.30 -12.06 0.71
N VAL A 99 7.16 -11.60 1.22
CA VAL A 99 6.60 -10.29 0.85
C VAL A 99 7.54 -9.17 1.27
N LYS A 100 8.09 -9.24 2.49
CA LYS A 100 9.05 -8.24 2.99
C LYS A 100 10.32 -8.20 2.15
N THR A 101 10.91 -9.34 1.83
CA THR A 101 12.14 -9.40 1.02
C THR A 101 11.90 -8.87 -0.39
N GLU A 102 10.76 -9.19 -0.99
CA GLU A 102 10.39 -8.66 -2.31
C GLU A 102 10.17 -7.14 -2.30
N ILE A 103 9.51 -6.60 -1.27
CA ILE A 103 9.37 -5.15 -1.09
C ILE A 103 10.75 -4.48 -1.01
N LYS A 104 11.67 -5.03 -0.22
CA LYS A 104 13.03 -4.48 -0.05
C LYS A 104 13.83 -4.52 -1.34
N ALA A 105 13.78 -5.65 -2.06
CA ALA A 105 14.47 -5.83 -3.33
C ALA A 105 13.97 -4.82 -4.37
N LYS A 106 12.64 -4.74 -4.57
CA LYS A 106 12.02 -3.80 -5.50
C LYS A 106 12.31 -2.35 -5.14
N ALA A 107 12.25 -1.99 -3.86
CA ALA A 107 12.62 -0.64 -3.43
C ALA A 107 14.06 -0.30 -3.81
N GLY A 108 15.02 -1.19 -3.52
CA GLY A 108 16.43 -0.99 -3.86
C GLY A 108 16.69 -0.88 -5.37
N GLU A 109 16.03 -1.73 -6.16
CA GLU A 109 16.13 -1.70 -7.63
C GLU A 109 15.61 -0.39 -8.22
N ILE A 110 14.46 0.09 -7.74
CA ILE A 110 13.87 1.36 -8.21
C ILE A 110 14.73 2.55 -7.78
N VAL A 111 15.22 2.57 -6.54
CA VAL A 111 16.13 3.64 -6.07
C VAL A 111 17.39 3.70 -6.93
N THR A 112 17.99 2.54 -7.21
CA THR A 112 19.19 2.46 -8.05
C THR A 112 18.90 2.92 -9.48
N ALA A 113 17.78 2.47 -10.05
CA ALA A 113 17.36 2.88 -11.39
C ALA A 113 17.03 4.38 -11.46
N ALA A 114 16.39 4.95 -10.43
CA ALA A 114 16.08 6.37 -10.35
C ALA A 114 17.33 7.24 -10.23
N LYS A 115 18.36 6.78 -9.52
CA LYS A 115 19.67 7.46 -9.46
C LYS A 115 20.40 7.46 -10.82
N GLN A 116 20.28 6.38 -11.58
CA GLN A 116 20.99 6.23 -12.88
C GLN A 116 20.23 6.86 -14.06
N LYS A 117 18.91 6.67 -14.12
CA LYS A 117 18.06 7.00 -15.28
C LYS A 117 17.10 8.17 -14.99
N GLY A 118 17.19 8.76 -13.80
CA GLY A 118 16.35 9.88 -13.39
C GLY A 118 14.87 9.53 -13.21
N LYS A 119 14.00 10.53 -13.34
CA LYS A 119 12.56 10.46 -13.07
C LYS A 119 11.83 9.35 -13.85
N ALA A 120 12.28 9.01 -15.07
CA ALA A 120 11.64 8.00 -15.90
C ALA A 120 11.66 6.60 -15.27
N ALA A 121 12.66 6.29 -14.43
CA ALA A 121 12.74 5.00 -13.74
C ALA A 121 11.74 4.84 -12.59
N LEU A 122 11.10 5.92 -12.11
CA LEU A 122 10.07 5.83 -11.08
C LEU A 122 8.79 5.15 -11.57
N ASN A 123 8.60 5.02 -12.89
CA ASN A 123 7.51 4.22 -13.47
C ASN A 123 7.59 2.73 -13.06
N LYS A 124 8.78 2.25 -12.68
CA LYS A 124 8.99 0.91 -12.13
C LYS A 124 8.30 0.68 -10.78
N VAL A 125 7.75 1.71 -10.15
CA VAL A 125 6.87 1.54 -8.98
C VAL A 125 5.67 0.63 -9.29
N ALA A 126 5.26 0.49 -10.56
CA ALA A 126 4.29 -0.51 -10.98
C ALA A 126 4.72 -1.96 -10.65
N GLU A 127 6.02 -2.24 -10.46
CA GLU A 127 6.51 -3.57 -10.08
C GLU A 127 5.99 -3.99 -8.69
N PHE A 128 5.65 -3.04 -7.81
CA PHE A 128 5.02 -3.33 -6.51
C PHE A 128 3.66 -4.02 -6.63
N LEU A 129 2.98 -3.90 -7.78
CA LEU A 129 1.69 -4.57 -8.03
C LEU A 129 1.80 -6.10 -7.98
N GLY A 130 2.98 -6.65 -8.25
CA GLY A 130 3.23 -8.10 -8.13
C GLY A 130 3.08 -8.64 -6.70
N ILE A 131 3.20 -7.78 -5.69
CA ILE A 131 3.07 -8.15 -4.27
C ILE A 131 1.61 -8.50 -3.91
N LYS A 132 0.63 -7.91 -4.63
CA LYS A 132 -0.79 -8.12 -4.39
C LYS A 132 -1.16 -9.61 -4.30
N LYS A 133 -0.71 -10.42 -5.26
CA LYS A 133 -1.01 -11.86 -5.32
C LYS A 133 -0.51 -12.62 -4.08
N LYS A 134 0.64 -12.22 -3.53
CA LYS A 134 1.19 -12.82 -2.31
C LYS A 134 0.38 -12.41 -1.08
N LEU A 135 -0.04 -11.14 -1.00
CA LEU A 135 -0.93 -10.66 0.06
C LEU A 135 -2.30 -11.36 0.03
N GLU A 136 -2.87 -11.59 -1.16
CA GLU A 136 -4.10 -12.38 -1.33
C GLU A 136 -3.95 -13.82 -0.83
N GLY A 137 -2.80 -14.45 -1.08
CA GLY A 137 -2.48 -15.77 -0.54
C GLY A 137 -2.36 -15.80 0.99
N ILE A 138 -1.84 -14.74 1.61
CA ILE A 138 -1.83 -14.59 3.07
C ILE A 138 -3.25 -14.40 3.58
N ARG A 139 -4.05 -13.53 2.93
CA ARG A 139 -5.45 -13.30 3.28
C ARG A 139 -6.25 -14.59 3.31
N GLN A 140 -6.15 -15.41 2.27
CA GLN A 140 -6.86 -16.69 2.19
C GLN A 140 -6.47 -17.63 3.34
N ASN A 141 -5.16 -17.77 3.61
CA ASN A 141 -4.67 -18.58 4.72
C ASN A 141 -5.22 -18.11 6.09
N VAL A 142 -5.32 -16.79 6.29
CA VAL A 142 -5.89 -16.21 7.52
C VAL A 142 -7.38 -16.53 7.63
N GLN A 143 -8.14 -16.42 6.53
CA GLN A 143 -9.56 -16.75 6.50
C GLN A 143 -9.82 -18.23 6.84
N GLU A 144 -9.02 -19.14 6.28
CA GLU A 144 -9.08 -20.57 6.60
C GLU A 144 -8.76 -20.83 8.08
N SER A 145 -7.74 -20.16 8.61
CA SER A 145 -7.36 -20.24 10.04
C SER A 145 -8.49 -19.74 10.96
N ILE A 146 -9.18 -18.66 10.59
CA ILE A 146 -10.34 -18.14 11.34
C ILE A 146 -11.48 -19.17 11.35
N ALA A 147 -11.78 -19.78 10.20
CA ALA A 147 -12.82 -20.79 10.09
C ALA A 147 -12.53 -22.02 10.99
N ASP A 148 -11.27 -22.45 11.05
CA ASP A 148 -10.86 -23.56 11.92
C ASP A 148 -10.94 -23.21 13.42
N VAL A 149 -10.60 -21.97 13.79
CA VAL A 149 -10.79 -21.46 15.15
C VAL A 149 -12.28 -21.43 15.50
N ASP A 150 -13.12 -20.96 14.60
CA ASP A 150 -14.58 -20.90 14.80
C ASP A 150 -15.19 -22.29 14.96
N LYS A 151 -14.74 -23.26 14.17
CA LYS A 151 -15.11 -24.68 14.33
C LYS A 151 -14.68 -25.22 15.70
N SER A 152 -13.52 -24.81 16.19
CA SER A 152 -13.03 -25.22 17.52
C SER A 152 -13.85 -24.59 18.64
N ILE A 153 -14.22 -23.32 18.52
CA ILE A 153 -15.14 -22.64 19.45
C ILE A 153 -16.49 -23.35 19.47
N GLY A 154 -17.06 -23.69 18.31
CA GLY A 154 -18.33 -24.41 18.21
C GLY A 154 -18.29 -25.79 18.89
N LYS A 155 -17.17 -26.52 18.79
CA LYS A 155 -16.97 -27.78 19.52
C LYS A 155 -16.94 -27.59 21.04
N ILE A 156 -16.29 -26.53 21.53
CA ILE A 156 -16.23 -26.20 22.95
C ILE A 156 -17.64 -25.87 23.49
N ASP A 157 -18.41 -25.11 22.72
CA ASP A 157 -19.78 -24.73 23.07
C ASP A 157 -20.70 -25.96 23.12
N ALA A 158 -20.69 -26.79 22.07
CA ALA A 158 -21.47 -28.02 22.01
C ALA A 158 -21.15 -28.98 23.17
N PHE A 159 -19.87 -29.14 23.49
CA PHE A 159 -19.43 -29.95 24.63
C PHE A 159 -19.91 -29.37 25.97
N GLY A 160 -19.78 -28.05 26.15
CA GLY A 160 -20.26 -27.36 27.36
C GLY A 160 -21.76 -27.51 27.56
N THR A 161 -22.55 -27.45 26.49
CA THR A 161 -24.00 -27.70 26.52
C THR A 161 -24.31 -29.15 26.89
N GLY A 162 -23.70 -30.13 26.21
CA GLY A 162 -23.92 -31.55 26.51
C GLY A 162 -23.55 -31.95 27.94
N MET A 163 -22.44 -31.46 28.48
CA MET A 163 -22.08 -31.69 29.89
C MET A 163 -23.10 -31.11 30.86
N ARG A 164 -23.62 -29.91 30.55
CA ARG A 164 -24.62 -29.24 31.39
C ARG A 164 -25.93 -30.04 31.41
N GLU A 165 -26.42 -30.45 30.25
CA GLU A 165 -27.64 -31.26 30.12
C GLU A 165 -27.50 -32.61 30.83
N ALA A 166 -26.36 -33.29 30.65
CA ALA A 166 -26.09 -34.54 31.35
C ALA A 166 -26.06 -34.35 32.88
N GLY A 167 -25.42 -33.29 33.37
CA GLY A 167 -25.40 -32.95 34.79
C GLY A 167 -26.78 -32.61 35.36
N GLN A 168 -27.61 -31.90 34.60
CA GLN A 168 -29.00 -31.61 34.97
C GLN A 168 -29.84 -32.89 35.07
N LYS A 169 -29.70 -33.80 34.10
CA LYS A 169 -30.37 -35.11 34.13
C LYS A 169 -29.96 -35.91 35.36
N ILE A 170 -28.66 -36.05 35.62
CA ILE A 170 -28.14 -36.73 36.81
C ILE A 170 -28.69 -36.10 38.09
N ALA A 171 -28.67 -34.77 38.19
CA ALA A 171 -29.19 -34.06 39.35
C ALA A 171 -30.69 -34.29 39.55
N ASN A 172 -31.48 -34.32 38.46
CA ASN A 172 -32.90 -34.67 38.55
C ASN A 172 -33.11 -36.13 38.94
N THR A 173 -32.31 -37.08 38.45
CA THR A 173 -32.37 -38.48 38.90
C THR A 173 -32.17 -38.61 40.41
N PHE A 174 -31.22 -37.87 41.01
CA PHE A 174 -31.04 -37.84 42.46
C PHE A 174 -32.21 -37.19 43.20
N ARG A 175 -32.91 -36.21 42.61
CA ARG A 175 -34.11 -35.61 43.20
C ARG A 175 -35.25 -36.62 43.20
N THR A 176 -35.50 -37.27 42.07
CA THR A 176 -36.53 -38.31 41.94
C THR A 176 -36.27 -39.46 42.90
N PHE A 177 -35.01 -39.88 43.05
CA PHE A 177 -34.63 -40.91 44.03
C PHE A 177 -34.88 -40.49 45.49
N ALA A 178 -34.84 -39.20 45.78
CA ALA A 178 -35.13 -38.64 47.11
C ALA A 178 -36.60 -38.18 47.24
N ASP A 179 -37.52 -38.69 46.41
CA ASP A 179 -38.94 -38.34 46.33
C ASP A 179 -39.22 -36.84 46.15
N LYS A 180 -38.28 -36.11 45.54
CA LYS A 180 -38.43 -34.68 45.19
C LYS A 180 -38.81 -34.54 43.73
N PRO A 181 -39.67 -33.56 43.37
CA PRO A 181 -40.03 -33.31 41.99
C PRO A 181 -38.80 -32.85 41.18
N GLU A 182 -38.84 -33.20 39.88
CA GLU A 182 -37.85 -32.76 38.92
C GLU A 182 -37.82 -31.23 38.83
N LYS A 183 -36.61 -30.71 38.59
CA LYS A 183 -36.40 -29.28 38.43
C LYS A 183 -36.06 -28.97 36.98
N GLU A 184 -36.78 -28.03 36.37
CA GLU A 184 -36.32 -27.40 35.14
C GLU A 184 -35.17 -26.43 35.46
N TYR A 185 -34.06 -26.60 34.75
CA TYR A 185 -32.89 -25.76 34.90
C TYR A 185 -32.82 -24.79 33.71
N GLY A 186 -32.84 -23.48 33.98
CA GLY A 186 -32.60 -22.47 32.94
C GLY A 186 -31.15 -22.43 32.46
N GLU A 187 -30.88 -21.61 31.44
CA GLU A 187 -29.54 -21.39 30.89
C GLU A 187 -28.60 -20.78 31.94
N LYS A 188 -27.75 -21.62 32.55
CA LYS A 188 -26.66 -21.14 33.42
C LYS A 188 -25.47 -20.67 32.59
N LYS A 189 -25.09 -19.40 32.80
CA LYS A 189 -24.10 -18.66 32.01
C LYS A 189 -22.65 -19.17 32.10
N PHE A 190 -22.21 -19.70 33.24
CA PHE A 190 -20.80 -20.08 33.45
C PHE A 190 -20.58 -21.60 33.45
N SER A 191 -19.78 -22.08 32.48
CA SER A 191 -19.24 -23.44 32.46
C SER A 191 -17.71 -23.43 32.50
N LYS A 192 -17.08 -24.52 32.96
CA LYS A 192 -15.62 -24.70 32.88
C LYS A 192 -15.10 -24.60 31.43
N THR A 193 -15.96 -24.90 30.44
CA THR A 193 -15.63 -24.78 29.01
C THR A 193 -15.46 -23.33 28.55
N GLU A 194 -15.98 -22.35 29.28
CA GLU A 194 -15.82 -20.93 28.95
C GLU A 194 -14.38 -20.44 29.16
N LEU A 195 -13.66 -20.99 30.15
CA LEU A 195 -12.23 -20.75 30.33
C LEU A 195 -11.40 -21.30 29.17
N ILE A 196 -11.84 -22.40 28.57
CA ILE A 196 -11.22 -23.01 27.39
C ILE A 196 -11.56 -22.20 26.13
N LYS A 197 -12.74 -21.57 26.07
CA LYS A 197 -13.21 -20.77 24.93
C LYS A 197 -12.48 -19.43 24.78
N LYS A 198 -12.27 -18.70 25.88
CA LYS A 198 -11.68 -17.34 25.88
C LYS A 198 -10.37 -17.22 25.07
N PRO A 199 -9.41 -18.14 25.21
CA PRO A 199 -8.19 -18.08 24.42
C PRO A 199 -8.40 -18.26 22.91
N PHE A 200 -9.33 -19.10 22.49
CA PHE A 200 -9.68 -19.25 21.07
C PHE A 200 -10.34 -17.98 20.53
N GLN A 201 -11.17 -17.30 21.33
CA GLN A 201 -11.73 -15.99 20.96
C GLN A 201 -10.65 -14.91 20.84
N ALA A 202 -9.68 -14.88 21.75
CA ALA A 202 -8.54 -13.96 21.67
C ALA A 202 -7.74 -14.18 20.37
N LYS A 203 -7.47 -15.44 20.00
CA LYS A 203 -6.83 -15.79 18.72
C LYS A 203 -7.66 -15.37 17.52
N ARG A 204 -8.96 -15.65 17.52
CA ARG A 204 -9.87 -15.21 16.46
C ARG A 204 -9.74 -13.71 16.25
N LYS A 205 -9.75 -12.92 17.32
CA LYS A 205 -9.61 -11.45 17.26
C LYS A 205 -8.27 -11.02 16.67
N LEU A 206 -7.16 -11.69 17.03
CA LEU A 206 -5.85 -11.42 16.46
C LEU A 206 -5.81 -11.74 14.96
N LEU A 207 -6.31 -12.91 14.56
CA LEU A 207 -6.41 -13.33 13.16
C LEU A 207 -7.30 -12.39 12.34
N SER A 208 -8.46 -11.96 12.85
CA SER A 208 -9.29 -10.94 12.21
C SER A 208 -8.54 -9.61 12.06
N GLY A 209 -7.68 -9.27 13.02
CA GLY A 209 -6.80 -8.11 12.90
C GLY A 209 -5.77 -8.25 11.79
N ILE A 210 -5.22 -9.45 11.57
CA ILE A 210 -4.31 -9.72 10.44
C ILE A 210 -5.07 -9.64 9.12
N LEU A 211 -6.28 -10.20 9.07
CA LEU A 211 -7.15 -10.16 7.90
C LEU A 211 -7.41 -8.72 7.45
N ASN A 212 -7.82 -7.85 8.37
CA ASN A 212 -8.05 -6.43 8.08
C ASN A 212 -6.79 -5.73 7.56
N CYS A 213 -5.61 -6.06 8.11
CA CYS A 213 -4.35 -5.50 7.62
C CYS A 213 -3.99 -6.03 6.22
N ALA A 214 -4.29 -7.30 5.92
CA ALA A 214 -4.07 -7.88 4.60
C ALA A 214 -4.98 -7.21 3.56
N ASP A 215 -6.27 -7.04 3.88
CA ASP A 215 -7.22 -6.34 3.01
C ASP A 215 -6.82 -4.88 2.77
N ALA A 216 -6.42 -4.16 3.83
CA ALA A 216 -5.94 -2.79 3.70
C ALA A 216 -4.65 -2.70 2.86
N ALA A 217 -3.70 -3.64 3.04
CA ALA A 217 -2.49 -3.68 2.22
C ALA A 217 -2.80 -3.97 0.75
N ILE A 218 -3.76 -4.85 0.46
CA ILE A 218 -4.22 -5.13 -0.91
C ILE A 218 -4.85 -3.88 -1.52
N GLU A 219 -5.73 -3.20 -0.79
CA GLU A 219 -6.35 -1.94 -1.24
C GLU A 219 -5.27 -0.89 -1.57
N LYS A 220 -4.23 -0.77 -0.74
CA LYS A 220 -3.10 0.15 -1.02
C LYS A 220 -2.31 -0.23 -2.27
N THR A 221 -2.15 -1.53 -2.56
CA THR A 221 -1.55 -1.94 -3.84
C THR A 221 -2.42 -1.58 -5.05
N GLU A 222 -3.75 -1.62 -4.90
CA GLU A 222 -4.68 -1.22 -5.97
C GLU A 222 -4.70 0.31 -6.17
N GLN A 223 -4.70 1.08 -5.08
CA GLN A 223 -4.54 2.55 -5.10
C GLN A 223 -3.24 2.94 -5.79
N LEU A 224 -2.12 2.27 -5.44
CA LEU A 224 -0.84 2.46 -6.11
C LEU A 224 -0.93 2.23 -7.62
N ALA A 225 -1.70 1.22 -8.08
CA ALA A 225 -1.89 0.96 -9.49
C ALA A 225 -2.60 2.13 -10.20
N ALA A 226 -3.63 2.69 -9.56
CA ALA A 226 -4.36 3.84 -10.07
C ALA A 226 -3.48 5.09 -10.12
N ASP A 227 -2.72 5.36 -9.06
CA ASP A 227 -1.81 6.51 -8.97
C ASP A 227 -0.72 6.46 -10.04
N VAL A 228 -0.13 5.28 -10.26
CA VAL A 228 0.89 5.11 -11.30
C VAL A 228 0.31 5.29 -12.70
N LYS A 229 -0.90 4.79 -12.97
CA LYS A 229 -1.58 5.01 -14.26
C LYS A 229 -1.86 6.50 -14.50
N LYS A 230 -2.39 7.20 -13.50
CA LYS A 230 -2.66 8.64 -13.57
C LYS A 230 -1.38 9.44 -13.82
N TYR A 231 -0.29 9.09 -13.14
CA TYR A 231 1.00 9.73 -13.39
C TYR A 231 1.51 9.53 -14.83
N GLN A 232 1.27 8.34 -15.42
CA GLN A 232 1.64 8.06 -16.81
C GLN A 232 0.78 8.84 -17.81
N THR A 233 -0.52 8.97 -17.58
CA THR A 233 -1.42 9.77 -18.44
C THR A 233 -1.10 11.26 -18.33
N ASP A 234 -0.94 11.79 -17.12
CA ASP A 234 -0.58 13.20 -16.89
C ASP A 234 0.79 13.55 -17.48
N LYS A 235 1.70 12.56 -17.58
CA LYS A 235 2.98 12.72 -18.26
C LYS A 235 2.79 12.77 -19.77
N ALA A 236 2.01 11.85 -20.33
CA ALA A 236 1.73 11.80 -21.77
C ALA A 236 1.04 13.10 -22.24
N GLU A 237 0.05 13.59 -21.49
CA GLU A 237 -0.66 14.84 -21.81
C GLU A 237 0.23 16.08 -21.75
N ARG A 238 1.17 16.16 -20.78
CA ARG A 238 2.16 17.25 -20.74
C ARG A 238 3.15 17.18 -21.90
N GLU A 239 3.52 15.99 -22.33
CA GLU A 239 4.44 15.77 -23.46
C GLU A 239 3.74 16.03 -24.80
N THR A 240 2.46 15.66 -24.98
CA THR A 240 1.68 15.95 -26.20
C THR A 240 1.16 17.39 -26.26
N GLY A 241 0.73 17.98 -25.15
CA GLY A 241 0.31 19.38 -25.09
C GLY A 241 1.45 20.38 -25.34
N SER A 242 2.69 19.97 -25.09
CA SER A 242 3.89 20.73 -25.49
C SER A 242 4.19 20.66 -26.99
N VAL A 243 3.63 19.69 -27.72
CA VAL A 243 3.72 19.59 -29.19
C VAL A 243 2.57 20.37 -29.85
N GLU A 244 1.39 20.37 -29.22
CA GLU A 244 0.20 21.09 -29.70
C GLU A 244 0.26 22.61 -29.43
N SER A 245 1.14 23.07 -28.52
CA SER A 245 1.45 24.50 -28.32
C SER A 245 2.46 25.06 -29.33
N MET A 246 2.93 24.26 -30.27
CA MET A 246 3.47 24.79 -31.51
C MET A 246 2.24 25.08 -32.36
N GLU A 247 1.70 26.30 -32.22
CA GLU A 247 0.65 26.83 -33.09
C GLU A 247 0.91 26.32 -34.50
N ALA A 248 -0.10 25.72 -35.11
CA ALA A 248 -0.10 25.48 -36.52
C ALA A 248 0.03 26.85 -37.21
N VAL A 249 1.29 27.29 -37.41
CA VAL A 249 1.61 28.43 -38.24
C VAL A 249 1.08 28.04 -39.61
N ASN A 250 0.00 28.69 -40.00
CA ASN A 250 -0.68 28.46 -41.25
C ASN A 250 0.37 28.60 -42.37
N PRO A 251 0.64 27.57 -43.19
CA PRO A 251 1.72 27.61 -44.18
C PRO A 251 1.55 28.73 -45.22
N VAL A 252 0.37 29.35 -45.27
CA VAL A 252 0.07 30.49 -46.14
C VAL A 252 0.65 31.81 -45.60
N GLU A 253 0.85 31.99 -44.29
CA GLU A 253 1.44 33.23 -43.76
C GLU A 253 2.98 33.26 -43.83
N LEU A 254 3.64 32.09 -43.84
CA LEU A 254 5.09 32.01 -44.08
C LEU A 254 5.47 32.25 -45.56
N ALA A 255 4.51 32.20 -46.48
CA ALA A 255 4.74 32.36 -47.92
C ALA A 255 4.65 33.82 -48.42
N VAL A 256 4.32 34.80 -47.57
CA VAL A 256 4.15 36.21 -47.99
C VAL A 256 5.39 37.07 -47.69
N VAL A 257 6.37 36.56 -46.95
CA VAL A 257 7.67 37.23 -46.78
C VAL A 257 8.70 36.58 -47.71
N ALA A 258 8.45 36.65 -49.02
CA ALA A 258 9.53 36.53 -49.97
C ALA A 258 10.38 37.80 -49.84
N GLU A 259 11.50 37.71 -49.12
CA GLU A 259 12.51 38.75 -49.17
C GLU A 259 12.90 38.97 -50.64
N PRO A 260 12.97 40.23 -51.12
CA PRO A 260 13.42 40.49 -52.47
C PRO A 260 14.84 39.93 -52.64
N GLU A 261 15.08 39.19 -53.73
CA GLU A 261 16.39 38.62 -54.03
C GLU A 261 17.46 39.72 -53.98
N PHE A 262 18.43 39.57 -53.08
CA PHE A 262 19.58 40.45 -53.03
C PHE A 262 20.41 40.28 -54.30
N GLN A 263 20.34 41.25 -55.21
CA GLN A 263 21.25 41.31 -56.35
C GLN A 263 22.66 41.63 -55.85
N TYR A 264 23.52 40.62 -55.82
CA TYR A 264 24.93 40.78 -55.51
C TYR A 264 25.70 41.13 -56.79
N GLY A 265 26.24 42.35 -56.84
CA GLY A 265 27.07 42.86 -57.92
C GLY A 265 27.62 44.24 -57.60
N ALA A 266 28.78 44.61 -58.15
CA ALA A 266 29.41 45.92 -57.89
C ALA A 266 28.47 47.10 -58.22
N GLU A 267 27.56 46.91 -59.18
CA GLU A 267 26.57 47.91 -59.59
C GLU A 267 25.51 48.19 -58.51
N ALA A 268 25.14 47.19 -57.69
CA ALA A 268 24.18 47.37 -56.59
C ALA A 268 24.80 48.19 -55.43
N PHE A 269 26.12 48.11 -55.24
CA PHE A 269 26.84 48.89 -54.25
C PHE A 269 26.98 50.36 -54.66
N GLU A 270 27.18 50.65 -55.94
CA GLU A 270 27.24 52.03 -56.45
C GLU A 270 25.88 52.73 -56.41
N ALA A 271 24.78 52.03 -56.71
CA ALA A 271 23.43 52.59 -56.62
C ALA A 271 23.07 53.01 -55.18
N HIS A 272 23.43 52.20 -54.19
CA HIS A 272 23.15 52.50 -52.79
C HIS A 272 23.99 53.68 -52.24
N GLN A 273 25.19 53.91 -52.79
CA GLN A 273 26.00 55.09 -52.48
C GLN A 273 25.43 56.39 -53.07
N GLN A 274 24.81 56.31 -54.27
CA GLN A 274 24.16 57.47 -54.90
C GLN A 274 22.84 57.86 -54.21
N GLU A 275 22.08 56.90 -53.72
CA GLU A 275 20.87 57.18 -52.94
C GLU A 275 21.19 57.79 -51.57
N THR A 276 22.20 57.27 -50.87
CA THR A 276 22.62 57.82 -49.57
C THR A 276 23.18 59.24 -49.69
N THR A 277 23.86 59.59 -50.78
CA THR A 277 24.29 60.98 -51.04
C THR A 277 23.12 61.91 -51.38
N LYS A 278 22.06 61.44 -52.05
CA LYS A 278 20.84 62.23 -52.30
C LYS A 278 20.06 62.50 -51.00
N VAL A 279 19.92 61.51 -50.12
CA VAL A 279 19.19 61.66 -48.84
C VAL A 279 19.90 62.65 -47.91
N MET A 280 21.23 62.63 -47.85
CA MET A 280 22.01 63.59 -47.05
C MET A 280 21.98 65.03 -47.59
N ALA A 281 21.69 65.23 -48.88
CA ALA A 281 21.54 66.56 -49.47
C ALA A 281 20.18 67.19 -49.14
N THR A 282 19.12 66.37 -49.06
CA THR A 282 17.77 66.81 -48.70
C THR A 282 17.63 67.19 -47.22
N ASP A 283 18.32 66.52 -46.31
CA ASP A 283 18.28 66.84 -44.87
C ASP A 283 19.03 68.13 -44.48
N LYS A 284 19.93 68.63 -45.32
CA LYS A 284 20.62 69.91 -45.10
C LYS A 284 19.80 71.14 -45.52
N ALA A 285 18.69 70.97 -46.24
CA ALA A 285 17.87 72.09 -46.73
C ALA A 285 16.76 72.52 -45.75
N THR A 286 16.40 71.71 -44.76
CA THR A 286 15.25 71.95 -43.85
C THR A 286 15.61 72.54 -42.48
N LYS A 287 16.89 72.82 -42.18
CA LYS A 287 17.31 73.52 -40.95
C LYS A 287 17.88 74.92 -41.24
N LYS A 288 17.01 75.90 -41.50
CA LYS A 288 17.30 77.34 -41.30
C LYS A 288 16.05 78.10 -40.81
N GLU A 289 15.95 78.22 -39.47
CA GLU A 289 15.53 79.38 -38.62
C GLU A 289 14.26 80.22 -38.95
N PRO A 290 13.78 81.20 -38.12
CA PRO A 290 14.35 81.83 -36.90
C PRO A 290 13.36 82.13 -35.74
N VAL A 291 13.82 82.31 -34.48
CA VAL A 291 13.13 83.23 -33.52
C VAL A 291 14.10 83.96 -32.56
N LYS A 292 14.25 85.26 -32.85
CA LYS A 292 14.24 86.49 -32.01
C LYS A 292 14.99 86.57 -30.66
N ASN A 293 16.07 87.37 -30.70
CA ASN A 293 16.33 88.62 -29.98
C ASN A 293 15.87 88.78 -28.51
N GLY A 294 16.85 88.76 -27.58
CA GLY A 294 16.77 89.36 -26.25
C GLY A 294 17.81 90.48 -26.12
N LYS A 295 17.38 91.71 -25.81
CA LYS A 295 18.24 92.89 -25.59
C LYS A 295 18.20 93.29 -24.10
N SER A 296 19.40 93.49 -23.57
CA SER A 296 19.79 93.99 -22.24
C SER A 296 18.95 95.14 -21.67
N ARG A 297 18.68 95.14 -20.36
CA ARG A 297 19.50 95.80 -19.33
C ARG A 297 19.03 95.40 -17.93
#